data_AF-A0A958AXR0-F1
#
_entry.id   AF-A0A958AXR0-F1
#
_cell.length_a   1.000
_cell.length_b   1.000
_cell.length_c   1.000
_cell.angle_alpha   90.00
_cell.angle_beta   90.00
_cell.angle_gamma   90.00
#
_symmetry.space_group_name_H-M   'P 1'
#
loop_
_entity.id
_entity.type
_entity.pdbx_description
1 polymer ?
#
loop_
_entity_poly.entity_id
_entity_poly.type
_entity_poly.pdbx_seq_one_letter_code
_entity_poly.pdbx_strand_id
1 'polypeptide(L)'
;MNHRSSRRLIVAMSGASGQIYGIRLLQVLRAARAEGDPGQAVETHLVMSEAAGITITQETDLTPRDVEALADVVYRPRDIGAAIASGSFATAGMVVAPCSIKTLSAIANCF
;
A
#
# COMPACT_ATOMS: atom_id res chain seq x y z
N MET A 1 22.76 -5.87 14.79
CA MET A 1 22.09 -4.56 14.85
C MET A 1 20.58 -4.79 14.87
N ASN A 2 19.95 -4.77 16.05
CA ASN A 2 18.51 -4.94 16.21
C ASN A 2 17.83 -3.57 16.08
N HIS A 3 17.32 -3.25 14.89
CA HIS A 3 16.42 -2.10 14.74
C HIS A 3 15.01 -2.51 15.22
N ARG A 4 14.69 -2.19 16.48
CA ARG A 4 13.30 -2.13 16.98
C ARG A 4 12.66 -0.78 16.60
N SER A 5 12.76 -0.40 15.33
CA SER A 5 11.94 0.69 14.77
C SER A 5 10.80 0.06 13.99
N SER A 6 9.61 0.65 14.01
CA SER A 6 8.43 0.22 13.25
C SER A 6 8.81 -0.30 11.86
N ARG A 7 8.31 -1.48 11.50
CA ARG A 7 8.55 -2.06 10.17
C ARG A 7 7.75 -1.24 9.16
N ARG A 8 8.38 -0.73 8.11
CA ARG A 8 7.65 -0.03 7.04
C ARG A 8 7.26 -1.01 5.94
N LEU A 9 6.01 -0.99 5.51
CA LEU A 9 5.51 -1.80 4.41
C LEU A 9 4.86 -0.92 3.34
N ILE A 10 5.27 -1.08 2.09
CA ILE A 10 4.62 -0.43 0.97
C ILE A 10 3.43 -1.29 0.54
N VAL A 11 2.26 -0.68 0.40
CA VAL A 11 1.06 -1.31 -0.16
C VAL A 11 0.71 -0.57 -1.45
N ALA A 12 0.75 -1.28 -2.57
CA ALA A 12 0.29 -0.74 -3.84
C ALA A 12 -1.01 -1.40 -4.27
N MET A 13 -1.95 -0.60 -4.75
CA MET A 13 -3.21 -1.09 -5.31
C MET A 13 -3.32 -0.63 -6.77
N SER A 14 -3.65 -1.57 -7.66
CA SER A 14 -3.80 -1.30 -9.10
C SER A 14 -5.18 -1.71 -9.59
N GLY A 15 -5.52 -1.34 -10.84
CA GLY A 15 -6.84 -1.57 -11.44
C GLY A 15 -7.06 -3.02 -11.89
N ALA A 16 -7.02 -3.95 -10.94
CA ALA A 16 -7.45 -5.33 -11.10
C ALA A 16 -8.60 -5.62 -10.14
N SER A 17 -9.33 -6.70 -10.39
CA SER A 17 -10.39 -7.15 -9.48
C SER A 17 -9.82 -7.65 -8.15
N GLY A 18 -10.62 -7.55 -7.09
CA GLY A 18 -10.25 -8.01 -5.75
C GLY A 18 -9.69 -6.90 -4.88
N GLN A 19 -10.23 -5.67 -4.99
CA GLN A 19 -9.80 -4.54 -4.16
C GLN A 19 -9.92 -4.81 -2.66
N ILE A 20 -10.86 -5.70 -2.28
CA ILE A 20 -11.06 -6.13 -0.90
C ILE A 20 -9.78 -6.70 -0.25
N TYR A 21 -8.87 -7.32 -1.02
CA TYR A 21 -7.63 -7.86 -0.46
C TYR A 21 -6.66 -6.76 -0.01
N GLY A 22 -6.49 -5.71 -0.82
CA GLY A 22 -5.69 -4.54 -0.45
C GLY A 22 -6.30 -3.77 0.72
N ILE A 23 -7.62 -3.56 0.68
CA ILE A 23 -8.38 -2.92 1.76
C ILE A 23 -8.22 -3.70 3.06
N ARG A 24 -8.42 -5.02 3.03
CA ARG A 24 -8.35 -5.85 4.23
C ARG A 24 -6.94 -5.92 4.80
N LEU A 25 -5.93 -5.96 3.94
CA LEU A 25 -4.52 -5.87 4.37
C LEU A 25 -4.29 -4.59 5.18
N LEU A 26 -4.70 -3.43 4.68
CA LEU A 26 -4.56 -2.14 5.38
C LEU A 26 -5.31 -2.14 6.72
N GLN A 27 -6.54 -2.65 6.75
CA GLN A 27 -7.33 -2.74 7.98
C GLN A 27 -6.66 -3.61 9.05
N VAL A 28 -6.15 -4.78 8.66
CA VAL A 28 -5.48 -5.72 9.59
C VAL A 28 -4.19 -5.12 10.13
N LEU A 29 -3.38 -4.49 9.27
CA LEU A 29 -2.13 -3.83 9.71
C LEU A 29 -2.42 -2.67 10.65
N ARG A 30 -3.44 -1.85 10.35
CA ARG A 30 -3.88 -0.76 11.23
C ARG A 30 -4.37 -1.26 12.58
N ALA A 31 -5.17 -2.33 12.61
CA ALA A 31 -5.68 -2.94 13.83
C ALA A 31 -4.54 -3.53 14.68
N ALA A 32 -3.67 -4.33 14.07
CA ALA A 32 -2.52 -4.94 14.75
C ALA A 32 -1.59 -3.88 15.38
N ARG A 33 -1.44 -2.73 14.73
CA ARG A 33 -0.71 -1.60 15.31
C ARG A 33 -1.42 -0.98 16.51
N ALA A 34 -2.74 -0.81 16.45
CA ALA A 34 -3.53 -0.22 17.54
C ALA A 34 -3.52 -1.09 18.81
N GLU A 35 -3.38 -2.42 18.66
CA GLU A 35 -3.31 -3.39 19.75
C GLU A 35 -1.98 -3.35 20.55
N GLY A 36 -0.98 -2.58 20.10
CA GLY A 36 0.08 -2.07 20.98
C GLY A 36 1.25 -3.00 21.27
N ASP A 37 1.60 -3.96 20.40
CA ASP A 37 2.92 -4.59 20.44
C ASP A 37 3.95 -3.72 19.67
N PRO A 38 4.79 -2.92 20.36
CA PRO A 38 5.75 -2.04 19.70
C PRO A 38 6.84 -2.79 18.92
N GLY A 39 7.00 -4.10 19.11
CA GLY A 39 7.90 -4.93 18.31
C GLY A 39 7.35 -5.34 16.94
N GLN A 40 6.05 -5.17 16.71
CA GLN A 40 5.34 -5.65 15.51
C GLN A 40 4.57 -4.56 14.76
N ALA A 41 4.55 -3.32 15.26
CA ALA A 41 3.89 -2.21 14.59
C ALA A 41 4.45 -2.00 13.16
N VAL A 42 3.57 -2.12 12.17
CA VAL A 42 3.86 -1.85 10.76
C VAL A 42 3.33 -0.46 10.40
N GLU A 43 4.21 0.39 9.86
CA GLU A 43 3.85 1.67 9.23
C GLU A 43 3.61 1.43 7.74
N THR A 44 2.44 1.85 7.26
CA THR A 44 1.94 1.55 5.91
C THR A 44 2.10 2.74 4.97
N HIS A 45 2.73 2.49 3.83
CA HIS A 45 2.94 3.46 2.77
C HIS A 45 2.12 3.05 1.54
N LEU A 46 0.99 3.73 1.32
CA LEU A 46 0.05 3.41 0.26
C LEU A 46 0.37 4.18 -1.03
N VAL A 47 0.27 3.49 -2.16
CA VAL A 47 0.17 4.09 -3.50
C VAL A 47 -0.95 3.41 -4.27
N MET A 48 -1.85 4.19 -4.87
CA MET A 48 -2.97 3.66 -5.65
C MET A 48 -3.00 4.27 -7.04
N SER A 49 -3.20 3.44 -8.05
CA SER A 49 -3.45 3.94 -9.40
C SER A 49 -4.88 4.50 -9.53
N GLU A 50 -5.09 5.39 -10.49
CA GLU A 50 -6.44 5.89 -10.81
C GLU A 50 -7.42 4.75 -11.13
N ALA A 51 -6.95 3.74 -11.85
CA ALA A 51 -7.75 2.55 -12.17
C ALA A 51 -8.12 1.74 -10.92
N ALA A 52 -7.26 1.69 -9.88
CA ALA A 52 -7.62 1.07 -8.61
C ALA A 52 -8.78 1.83 -7.94
N GLY A 53 -8.73 3.17 -7.98
CA GLY A 53 -9.81 4.01 -7.46
C GLY A 53 -11.15 3.73 -8.12
N ILE A 54 -11.17 3.51 -9.45
CA ILE A 54 -12.38 3.12 -10.18
C ILE A 54 -12.86 1.73 -9.77
N THR A 55 -11.96 0.75 -9.66
CA THR A 55 -12.36 -0.61 -9.29
C THR A 55 -12.86 -0.68 -7.83
N ILE A 56 -12.29 0.13 -6.93
CA ILE A 56 -12.74 0.21 -5.52
C ILE A 56 -14.23 0.58 -5.47
N THR A 57 -14.65 1.60 -6.23
CA THR A 57 -16.06 2.05 -6.23
C THR A 57 -17.00 1.11 -6.99
N GLN A 58 -16.46 0.23 -7.85
CA GLN A 58 -17.24 -0.77 -8.56
C GLN A 58 -17.45 -2.06 -7.75
N GLU A 59 -16.49 -2.41 -6.88
CA GLU A 59 -16.50 -3.69 -6.16
C GLU A 59 -16.90 -3.56 -4.68
N THR A 60 -16.91 -2.35 -4.14
CA THR A 60 -17.12 -2.10 -2.72
C THR A 60 -17.96 -0.84 -2.48
N ASP A 61 -18.51 -0.71 -1.27
CA ASP A 61 -19.21 0.50 -0.83
C ASP A 61 -18.25 1.63 -0.38
N LEU A 62 -16.94 1.46 -0.57
CA LEU A 62 -15.92 2.42 -0.15
C LEU A 62 -15.55 3.37 -1.28
N THR A 63 -15.14 4.58 -0.90
CA THR A 63 -14.47 5.52 -1.80
C THR A 63 -12.95 5.33 -1.76
N PRO A 64 -12.20 5.80 -2.78
CA PRO A 64 -10.74 5.80 -2.71
C PRO A 64 -10.20 6.52 -1.48
N ARG A 65 -10.86 7.60 -1.03
CA ARG A 65 -10.48 8.33 0.18
C ARG A 65 -10.65 7.52 1.47
N ASP A 66 -11.68 6.68 1.54
CA ASP A 66 -11.87 5.79 2.69
C ASP A 66 -10.71 4.78 2.79
N VAL A 67 -10.23 4.29 1.63
CA VAL A 67 -9.07 3.39 1.56
C VAL A 67 -7.77 4.12 1.90
N GLU A 68 -7.58 5.34 1.40
CA GLU A 68 -6.45 6.20 1.76
C GLU A 68 -6.35 6.44 3.27
N ALA A 69 -7.49 6.65 3.93
CA ALA A 69 -7.57 6.87 5.37
C ALA A 69 -7.22 5.63 6.22
N LEU A 70 -7.04 4.45 5.60
CA LEU A 70 -6.56 3.25 6.29
C LEU A 70 -5.03 3.19 6.42
N ALA A 71 -4.31 3.92 5.55
CA ALA A 71 -2.85 3.93 5.52
C ALA A 71 -2.26 5.08 6.34
N ASP A 72 -0.95 5.00 6.62
CA ASP A 72 -0.25 6.03 7.40
C ASP A 72 0.29 7.16 6.54
N VAL A 73 0.79 6.79 5.36
CA VAL A 73 1.25 7.74 4.36
C VAL A 73 0.67 7.34 3.00
N VAL A 74 0.19 8.31 2.25
CA VAL A 74 -0.37 8.12 0.91
C VAL A 74 0.46 8.89 -0.09
N TYR A 75 0.91 8.22 -1.14
CA TYR A 75 1.66 8.81 -2.25
C TYR A 75 0.86 8.77 -3.53
N ARG A 76 1.10 9.79 -4.38
CA ARG A 76 0.58 9.79 -5.75
C ARG A 76 1.53 8.99 -6.65
N PRO A 77 1.03 8.21 -7.64
CA PRO A 77 1.88 7.41 -8.52
C PRO A 77 2.97 8.17 -9.29
N ARG A 78 2.80 9.48 -9.48
CA ARG A 78 3.75 10.35 -10.21
C ARG A 78 4.62 11.21 -9.28
N ASP A 79 4.55 10.99 -7.98
CA ASP A 79 5.33 11.74 -7.00
C ASP A 79 6.76 11.21 -6.90
N ILE A 80 7.66 11.83 -7.67
CA ILE A 80 9.09 11.49 -7.68
C ILE A 80 9.76 11.83 -6.33
N GLY A 81 9.17 12.76 -5.56
CA GLY A 81 9.65 13.14 -4.23
C GLY A 81 9.21 12.19 -3.11
N ALA A 82 8.41 11.17 -3.42
CA ALA A 82 7.94 10.20 -2.44
C ALA A 82 9.12 9.46 -1.80
N ALA A 83 9.09 9.27 -0.47
CA ALA A 83 10.16 8.56 0.24
C ALA A 83 10.40 7.14 -0.33
N ILE A 84 9.33 6.48 -0.76
CA ILE A 84 9.36 5.14 -1.37
C ILE A 84 10.08 5.08 -2.73
N ALA A 85 10.37 6.22 -3.37
CA ALA A 85 11.17 6.29 -4.59
C ALA A 85 12.69 6.24 -4.31
N SER A 86 13.12 6.38 -3.06
CA SER A 86 14.54 6.34 -2.67
C SER A 86 14.96 4.96 -2.17
N GLY A 87 16.04 4.41 -2.72
CA GLY A 87 16.63 3.15 -2.24
C GLY A 87 17.22 3.22 -0.83
N SER A 88 17.49 4.42 -0.30
CA SER A 88 17.93 4.60 1.09
C SER A 88 16.79 4.51 2.11
N PHE A 89 15.53 4.55 1.64
CA PHE A 89 14.36 4.42 2.50
C PHE A 89 14.12 2.94 2.83
N ALA A 90 14.61 2.51 3.99
CA ALA A 90 14.51 1.11 4.40
C ALA A 90 13.06 0.69 4.66
N THR A 91 12.62 -0.35 3.94
CA THR A 91 11.30 -0.99 4.09
C THR A 91 11.46 -2.50 4.31
N ALA A 92 10.43 -3.14 4.87
CA ALA A 92 10.33 -4.60 4.94
C ALA A 92 9.98 -5.22 3.58
N GLY A 93 9.52 -4.41 2.63
CA GLY A 93 9.15 -4.81 1.28
C GLY A 93 7.93 -4.06 0.76
N MET A 94 7.38 -4.58 -0.34
CA MET A 94 6.21 -4.05 -1.03
C MET A 94 5.25 -5.20 -1.35
N VAL A 95 3.96 -4.95 -1.13
CA VAL A 95 2.87 -5.82 -1.57
C VAL A 95 2.05 -5.07 -2.62
N VAL A 96 1.75 -5.71 -3.75
CA VAL A 96 0.82 -5.20 -4.76
C VAL A 96 -0.45 -6.03 -4.74
N ALA A 97 -1.55 -5.48 -4.20
CA ALA A 97 -2.79 -6.21 -3.99
C ALA A 97 -4.03 -5.31 -4.17
N PRO A 98 -4.81 -5.50 -5.25
CA PRO A 98 -4.59 -6.41 -6.37
C PRO A 98 -3.55 -5.85 -7.38
N CYS A 99 -2.93 -6.76 -8.14
CA CYS A 99 -1.93 -6.45 -9.16
C CYS A 99 -2.49 -6.73 -10.57
N SER A 100 -2.68 -5.68 -11.36
CA SER A 100 -3.08 -5.78 -12.76
C SER A 100 -1.93 -6.30 -13.60
N ILE A 101 -2.26 -6.97 -14.71
CA ILE A 101 -1.24 -7.44 -15.66
C ILE A 101 -0.37 -6.29 -16.17
N LYS A 102 -0.96 -5.10 -16.38
CA LYS A 102 -0.22 -3.89 -16.78
C LYS A 102 0.83 -3.50 -15.74
N THR A 103 0.47 -3.48 -14.46
CA THR A 103 1.40 -3.19 -13.36
C THR A 103 2.47 -4.27 -13.23
N LEU A 104 2.10 -5.55 -13.30
CA LEU A 104 3.05 -6.65 -13.23
C LEU A 104 4.06 -6.60 -14.39
N SER A 105 3.58 -6.37 -15.62
CA SER A 105 4.44 -6.22 -16.80
C SER A 105 5.37 -5.02 -16.68
N ALA A 106 4.89 -3.89 -16.16
CA ALA A 106 5.70 -2.72 -15.91
C ALA A 106 6.82 -3.00 -14.88
N ILE A 107 6.51 -3.69 -13.78
CA ILE A 107 7.51 -4.11 -12.80
C ILE A 107 8.53 -5.07 -13.42
N ALA A 108 8.08 -6.07 -14.19
CA ALA A 108 8.96 -7.05 -14.80
C ALA A 108 9.93 -6.46 -15.83
N ASN A 109 9.56 -5.33 -16.45
CA ASN A 109 10.35 -4.70 -17.52
C ASN A 109 10.86 -3.29 -17.15
N CYS A 110 10.67 -2.84 -15.92
CA CYS A 110 11.10 -1.53 -15.41
C CYS A 110 10.55 -0.32 -16.20
N PHE A 111 9.22 -0.27 -16.42
CA PHE A 111 8.52 0.83 -17.12
C PHE A 111 7.56 1.64 -16.23
#